data_AF-A0A075G2Y6-F1
#
_entry.id   AF-A0A075G2Y6-F1
#
_cell.length_a   1.000
_cell.length_b   1.000
_cell.length_c   1.000
_cell.angle_alpha   90.00
_cell.angle_beta   90.00
_cell.angle_gamma   90.00
#
_symmetry.space_group_name_H-M   'P 1'
#
loop_
_entity.id
_entity.type
_entity.pdbx_description
1 polymer ?
#
loop_
_entity_poly.entity_id
_entity_poly.type
_entity_poly.pdbx_seq_one_letter_code
_entity_poly.pdbx_strand_id
1 'polypeptide(L)'
;MSEPDHITNIHNRYSLTLLSPSSSFLSFFLSLTIASLLFLLIEFNYLFTGEILFRLPALIGIIIATQFLDRLLIKKQEYSKVLHMSFFGNAIWLLTAFIGFASYIVFGKESLDPFYITLGMCIFACFRIGILTTTLGIHIGKAWAMCFLQPLAMFFVLFHLQCGLNYYLTKYY
;
A
#
# COMPACT_ATOMS: atom_id res chain seq x y z
N MET A 1 -32.51 -28.84 -28.96
CA MET A 1 -31.48 -28.49 -27.96
C MET A 1 -30.35 -27.85 -28.75
N SER A 2 -30.37 -26.52 -28.92
CA SER A 2 -29.35 -25.80 -29.68
C SER A 2 -28.03 -25.86 -28.91
N GLU A 3 -26.99 -26.44 -29.52
CA GLU A 3 -25.63 -26.43 -28.96
C GLU A 3 -25.26 -24.99 -28.59
N PRO A 4 -24.72 -24.75 -27.38
CA PRO A 4 -24.28 -23.41 -27.01
C PRO A 4 -23.16 -22.99 -27.96
N ASP A 5 -23.41 -21.93 -28.73
CA ASP A 5 -22.55 -21.43 -29.79
C ASP A 5 -21.07 -21.40 -29.37
N HIS A 6 -20.24 -22.10 -30.13
CA HIS A 6 -18.79 -22.20 -29.91
C HIS A 6 -18.11 -20.82 -29.82
N ILE A 7 -18.72 -19.81 -30.45
CA ILE A 7 -18.31 -18.40 -30.47
C ILE A 7 -18.50 -17.74 -29.09
N THR A 8 -19.61 -18.02 -28.41
CA THR A 8 -19.92 -17.50 -27.08
C THR A 8 -18.98 -18.10 -26.03
N ASN A 9 -18.60 -19.37 -26.19
CA ASN A 9 -17.64 -20.05 -25.33
C ASN A 9 -16.20 -19.51 -25.52
N ILE A 10 -15.83 -19.16 -26.75
CA ILE A 10 -14.55 -18.48 -27.04
C ILE A 10 -14.53 -17.09 -26.40
N HIS A 11 -15.59 -16.28 -26.55
CA HIS A 11 -15.70 -14.98 -25.89
C HIS A 11 -15.69 -15.09 -24.36
N ASN A 12 -16.29 -16.13 -23.77
CA ASN A 12 -16.28 -16.33 -22.32
C ASN A 12 -14.91 -16.82 -21.81
N ARG A 13 -14.17 -17.60 -22.61
CA ARG A 13 -12.78 -17.99 -22.34
C ARG A 13 -11.82 -16.81 -22.44
N TYR A 14 -12.00 -15.94 -23.44
CA TYR A 14 -11.29 -14.67 -23.56
C TYR A 14 -11.72 -13.65 -22.52
N SER A 15 -12.98 -13.65 -22.05
CA SER A 15 -13.49 -12.89 -20.90
C SER A 15 -12.83 -13.32 -19.59
N LEU A 16 -12.68 -14.63 -19.38
CA LEU A 16 -11.99 -15.21 -18.23
C LEU A 16 -10.47 -14.99 -18.27
N THR A 17 -9.87 -14.85 -19.45
CA THR A 17 -8.49 -14.34 -19.61
C THR A 17 -8.40 -12.82 -19.69
N LEU A 18 -9.53 -12.13 -19.88
CA LEU A 18 -9.79 -10.69 -19.67
C LEU A 18 -10.28 -10.39 -18.25
N LEU A 19 -10.16 -11.35 -17.31
CA LEU A 19 -9.68 -11.06 -15.97
C LEU A 19 -8.26 -10.52 -16.13
N SER A 20 -8.26 -9.34 -16.70
CA SER A 20 -7.12 -8.60 -17.15
C SER A 20 -6.29 -8.30 -15.90
N PRO A 21 -4.99 -8.10 -16.07
CA PRO A 21 -4.17 -7.33 -15.14
C PRO A 21 -4.64 -5.85 -15.05
N SER A 22 -5.95 -5.58 -15.08
CA SER A 22 -6.63 -4.30 -15.17
C SER A 22 -8.07 -4.33 -14.62
N SER A 23 -8.40 -5.20 -13.66
CA SER A 23 -9.56 -4.89 -12.81
C SER A 23 -9.12 -3.90 -11.74
N SER A 24 -9.28 -2.61 -12.05
CA SER A 24 -8.94 -1.49 -11.13
C SER A 24 -9.54 -1.67 -9.73
N PHE A 25 -10.74 -2.28 -9.64
CA PHE A 25 -11.40 -2.60 -8.39
C PHE A 25 -10.65 -3.70 -7.62
N LEU A 26 -10.26 -4.80 -8.27
CA LEU A 26 -9.53 -5.89 -7.62
C LEU A 26 -8.21 -5.39 -7.00
N SER A 27 -7.45 -4.59 -7.75
CA SER A 27 -6.18 -4.03 -7.29
C SER A 27 -6.35 -3.08 -6.12
N PHE A 28 -7.47 -2.36 -6.07
CA PHE A 28 -7.82 -1.52 -4.93
C PHE A 28 -8.06 -2.36 -3.66
N PHE A 29 -8.89 -3.42 -3.72
CA PHE A 29 -9.12 -4.28 -2.55
C PHE A 29 -7.84 -5.00 -2.11
N LEU A 30 -7.05 -5.50 -3.06
CA LEU A 30 -5.78 -6.15 -2.73
C LEU A 30 -4.81 -5.17 -2.05
N SER A 31 -4.73 -3.92 -2.53
CA SER A 31 -3.92 -2.89 -1.88
C SER A 31 -4.36 -2.63 -0.44
N LEU A 32 -5.68 -2.59 -0.21
CA LEU A 32 -6.26 -2.37 1.11
C LEU A 32 -6.01 -3.56 2.05
N THR A 33 -6.15 -4.79 1.55
CA THR A 33 -5.85 -6.01 2.30
C THR A 33 -4.38 -6.07 2.69
N ILE A 34 -3.46 -5.78 1.76
CA ILE A 34 -2.01 -5.80 2.04
C ILE A 34 -1.63 -4.74 3.06
N ALA A 35 -2.14 -3.51 2.92
CA ALA A 35 -1.87 -2.46 3.88
C ALA A 35 -2.43 -2.79 5.28
N SER A 36 -3.58 -3.47 5.34
CA SER A 36 -4.13 -3.96 6.60
C SER A 36 -3.25 -5.05 7.23
N LEU A 37 -2.72 -5.97 6.42
CA LEU A 37 -1.74 -6.96 6.89
C LEU A 37 -0.46 -6.30 7.40
N LEU A 38 0.06 -5.29 6.68
CA LEU A 38 1.22 -4.50 7.10
C LEU A 38 0.96 -3.84 8.45
N PHE A 39 -0.21 -3.22 8.63
CA PHE A 39 -0.61 -2.65 9.90
C PHE A 39 -0.65 -3.68 11.03
N LEU A 40 -1.28 -4.83 10.81
CA LEU A 40 -1.34 -5.88 11.83
C LEU A 40 0.05 -6.39 12.20
N LEU A 41 0.93 -6.60 11.21
CA LEU A 41 2.31 -7.01 11.45
C LEU A 41 3.04 -6.00 12.33
N ILE A 42 2.86 -4.70 12.08
CA ILE A 42 3.50 -3.62 12.84
C ILE A 42 2.86 -3.46 14.23
N GLU A 43 1.53 -3.48 14.36
CA GLU A 43 0.87 -3.30 15.66
C GLU A 43 1.18 -4.45 16.62
N PHE A 44 1.16 -5.70 16.14
CA PHE A 44 1.40 -6.89 16.98
C PHE A 44 2.87 -7.14 17.32
N ASN A 45 3.82 -6.60 16.54
CA ASN A 45 5.25 -6.85 16.77
C ASN A 45 6.03 -5.59 17.18
N TYR A 46 5.46 -4.40 17.02
CA TYR A 46 6.17 -3.14 17.26
C TYR A 46 5.45 -2.21 18.26
N LEU A 47 4.19 -1.82 18.02
CA LEU A 47 3.56 -0.77 18.85
C LEU A 47 2.89 -1.30 20.14
N PHE A 48 2.23 -2.45 20.14
CA PHE A 48 1.50 -3.00 21.31
C PHE A 48 0.54 -2.00 22.01
N THR A 49 0.00 -1.05 21.26
CA THR A 49 -0.75 0.09 21.82
C THR A 49 -2.24 -0.16 21.99
N GLY A 50 -2.82 -1.15 21.29
CA GLY A 50 -4.23 -1.52 21.46
C GLY A 50 -5.24 -0.55 20.80
N GLU A 51 -4.77 0.50 20.12
CA GLU A 51 -5.60 1.52 19.45
C GLU A 51 -5.93 1.14 17.99
N ILE A 52 -6.11 -0.16 17.74
CA ILE A 52 -6.43 -0.72 16.42
C ILE A 52 -7.70 -0.07 15.84
N LEU A 53 -8.68 0.21 16.70
CA LEU A 53 -9.98 0.75 16.33
C LEU A 53 -9.91 2.15 15.69
N PHE A 54 -8.86 2.94 16.00
CA PHE A 54 -8.68 4.28 15.44
C PHE A 54 -7.66 4.30 14.29
N ARG A 55 -6.60 3.50 14.40
CA ARG A 55 -5.49 3.53 13.43
C ARG A 55 -5.81 2.80 12.14
N LEU A 56 -6.50 1.66 12.22
CA LEU A 56 -6.84 0.89 11.03
C LEU A 56 -7.79 1.66 10.10
N PRO A 57 -8.88 2.30 10.60
CA PRO A 57 -9.71 3.16 9.76
C PRO A 57 -8.96 4.39 9.23
N ALA A 58 -8.05 4.98 10.02
CA ALA A 58 -7.24 6.10 9.56
C ALA A 58 -6.31 5.71 8.40
N LEU A 59 -5.66 4.54 8.48
CA LEU A 59 -4.82 4.01 7.41
C LEU A 59 -5.62 3.75 6.13
N ILE A 60 -6.79 3.13 6.26
CA ILE A 60 -7.73 2.90 5.15
C ILE A 60 -8.15 4.24 4.54
N GLY A 61 -8.48 5.23 5.37
CA GLY A 61 -8.84 6.58 4.96
C GLY A 61 -7.74 7.26 4.15
N ILE A 62 -6.47 7.11 4.54
CA ILE A 62 -5.33 7.65 3.80
C ILE A 62 -5.17 6.99 2.44
N ILE A 63 -5.30 5.66 2.38
CA ILE A 63 -5.23 4.94 1.09
C ILE A 63 -6.34 5.43 0.17
N ILE A 64 -7.58 5.53 0.65
CA ILE A 64 -8.70 6.05 -0.13
C ILE A 64 -8.43 7.49 -0.60
N ALA A 65 -7.99 8.37 0.31
CA ALA A 65 -7.76 9.79 0.01
C ALA A 65 -6.63 9.99 -1.01
N THR A 66 -5.53 9.25 -0.88
CA THR A 66 -4.39 9.32 -1.80
C THR A 66 -4.72 8.72 -3.16
N GLN A 67 -5.45 7.59 -3.21
CA GLN A 67 -5.97 7.04 -4.47
C GLN A 67 -6.97 7.98 -5.15
N PHE A 68 -7.78 8.70 -4.37
CA PHE A 68 -8.67 9.73 -4.89
C PHE A 68 -7.89 10.92 -5.46
N LEU A 69 -6.82 11.36 -4.79
CA LEU A 69 -5.95 12.43 -5.30
C LEU A 69 -5.25 12.00 -6.60
N ASP A 70 -4.73 10.77 -6.66
CA ASP A 70 -4.12 10.19 -7.86
C ASP A 70 -5.11 10.19 -9.04
N ARG A 71 -6.40 9.96 -8.77
CA ARG A 71 -7.47 10.04 -9.78
C ARG A 71 -7.67 11.45 -10.34
N LEU A 72 -7.48 12.48 -9.52
CA LEU A 72 -7.61 13.88 -9.96
C LEU A 72 -6.42 14.34 -10.80
N LEU A 73 -5.22 13.81 -10.50
CA LEU A 73 -3.98 14.24 -11.13
C LEU A 73 -3.66 13.49 -12.44
N ILE A 74 -4.21 12.29 -12.63
CA ILE A 74 -3.87 11.40 -13.74
C ILE A 74 -5.06 11.19 -14.68
N LYS A 75 -4.80 11.13 -15.99
CA LYS A 75 -5.84 10.89 -17.01
C LYS A 75 -6.56 9.56 -16.74
N LYS A 76 -7.88 9.55 -16.94
CA LYS A 76 -8.78 8.41 -16.65
C LYS A 76 -8.33 7.07 -17.27
N GLN A 77 -7.64 7.10 -18.42
CA GLN A 77 -7.15 5.89 -19.11
C GLN A 77 -5.92 5.24 -18.44
N GLU A 78 -5.15 5.99 -17.65
CA GLU A 78 -3.92 5.52 -17.03
C GLU A 78 -4.09 5.21 -15.53
N TYR A 79 -5.23 5.58 -14.96
CA TYR A 79 -5.56 5.40 -13.55
C TYR A 79 -5.47 3.94 -13.08
N SER A 80 -5.90 2.97 -13.92
CA SER A 80 -5.81 1.54 -13.60
C SER A 80 -4.36 1.12 -13.31
N LYS A 81 -3.40 1.67 -14.05
CA LYS A 81 -1.97 1.36 -13.86
C LYS A 81 -1.45 1.90 -12.53
N VAL A 82 -1.89 3.10 -12.14
CA VAL A 82 -1.49 3.75 -10.88
C VAL A 82 -1.99 2.98 -9.67
N LEU A 83 -3.23 2.46 -9.74
CA LEU A 83 -3.80 1.56 -8.73
C LEU A 83 -2.99 0.28 -8.58
N HIS A 84 -2.61 -0.35 -9.68
CA HIS A 84 -1.73 -1.51 -9.68
C HIS A 84 -0.35 -1.19 -9.09
N MET A 85 0.20 -0.01 -9.36
CA MET A 85 1.47 0.44 -8.77
C MET A 85 1.37 0.63 -7.25
N SER A 86 0.25 1.18 -6.75
CA SER A 86 -0.02 1.29 -5.31
C SER A 86 -0.10 -0.08 -4.64
N PHE A 87 -0.84 -1.02 -5.24
CA PHE A 87 -0.92 -2.39 -4.75
C PHE A 87 0.47 -3.04 -4.64
N PHE A 88 1.25 -3.03 -5.72
CA PHE A 88 2.55 -3.67 -5.75
C PHE A 88 3.54 -3.01 -4.78
N GLY A 89 3.47 -1.69 -4.67
CA GLY A 89 4.28 -0.94 -3.73
C GLY A 89 3.97 -1.25 -2.26
N ASN A 90 2.69 -1.36 -1.89
CA ASN A 90 2.29 -1.85 -0.57
C ASN A 90 2.76 -3.30 -0.32
N ALA A 91 2.75 -4.14 -1.36
CA ALA A 91 3.25 -5.52 -1.26
C ALA A 91 4.75 -5.57 -0.97
N ILE A 92 5.55 -4.73 -1.64
CA ILE A 92 6.99 -4.61 -1.36
C ILE A 92 7.20 -4.10 0.07
N TRP A 93 6.43 -3.10 0.50
CA TRP A 93 6.54 -2.59 1.87
C TRP A 93 6.26 -3.69 2.91
N LEU A 94 5.20 -4.47 2.69
CA LEU A 94 4.90 -5.65 3.51
C LEU A 94 6.07 -6.66 3.51
N LEU A 95 6.64 -6.96 2.34
CA LEU A 95 7.78 -7.88 2.23
C LEU A 95 8.99 -7.37 3.02
N THR A 96 9.32 -6.08 2.93
CA THR A 96 10.43 -5.50 3.70
C THR A 96 10.20 -5.53 5.20
N ALA A 97 8.95 -5.32 5.65
CA ALA A 97 8.57 -5.47 7.05
C ALA A 97 8.70 -6.93 7.52
N PHE A 98 8.31 -7.90 6.68
CA PHE A 98 8.53 -9.33 6.95
C PHE A 98 10.01 -9.69 7.07
N ILE A 99 10.88 -9.11 6.23
CA ILE A 99 12.33 -9.30 6.34
C ILE A 99 12.84 -8.72 7.67
N GLY A 100 12.33 -7.55 8.09
CA GLY A 100 12.63 -6.98 9.41
C GLY A 100 12.23 -7.92 10.55
N PHE A 101 11.02 -8.49 10.49
CA PHE A 101 10.56 -9.49 11.45
C PHE A 101 11.40 -10.78 11.43
N ALA A 102 11.75 -11.30 10.25
CA ALA A 102 12.61 -12.47 10.12
C ALA A 102 14.01 -12.18 10.70
N SER A 103 14.55 -10.98 10.48
CA SER A 103 15.83 -10.56 11.04
C SER A 103 15.80 -10.49 12.57
N TYR A 104 14.68 -10.04 13.16
CA TYR A 104 14.47 -10.06 14.60
C TYR A 104 14.56 -11.48 15.16
N ILE A 105 13.90 -12.46 14.53
CA ILE A 105 13.95 -13.87 14.94
C ILE A 105 15.36 -14.45 14.79
N VAL A 106 16.01 -14.24 13.64
CA VAL A 106 17.30 -14.86 13.31
C VAL A 106 18.45 -14.31 14.15
N PHE A 107 18.48 -12.99 14.37
CA PHE A 107 19.56 -12.33 15.11
C PHE A 107 19.26 -12.19 16.60
N GLY A 108 18.07 -12.59 17.07
CA GLY A 108 17.68 -12.51 18.49
C GLY A 108 17.73 -11.08 19.05
N LYS A 109 17.50 -10.06 18.21
CA LYS A 109 17.47 -8.66 18.66
C LYS A 109 16.30 -8.45 19.61
N GLU A 110 16.45 -7.61 20.63
CA GLU A 110 15.39 -7.35 21.63
C GLU A 110 14.18 -6.57 21.06
N SER A 111 14.35 -5.89 19.93
CA SER A 111 13.27 -5.14 19.26
C SER A 111 13.43 -5.12 17.75
N LEU A 112 12.30 -4.99 17.06
CA LEU A 112 12.24 -4.87 15.60
C LEU A 112 12.66 -3.45 15.20
N ASP A 113 13.71 -3.33 14.40
CA ASP A 113 14.30 -2.04 14.06
C ASP A 113 13.39 -1.24 13.09
N PRO A 114 13.01 0.03 13.43
CA PRO A 114 12.25 0.91 12.54
C PRO A 114 12.90 1.13 11.17
N PHE A 115 14.20 0.84 11.05
CA PHE A 115 14.94 0.85 9.81
C PHE A 115 14.23 0.07 8.70
N TYR A 116 13.73 -1.14 8.96
CA TYR A 116 13.09 -1.97 7.92
C TYR A 116 11.75 -1.39 7.44
N ILE A 117 11.00 -0.76 8.34
CA ILE A 117 9.72 -0.11 8.00
C ILE A 117 9.98 1.16 7.17
N THR A 118 10.98 1.95 7.55
CA THR A 118 11.39 3.16 6.82
C THR A 118 12.01 2.82 5.46
N LEU A 119 12.82 1.76 5.39
CA LEU A 119 13.38 1.24 4.15
C LEU A 119 12.26 0.81 3.19
N GLY A 120 11.24 0.11 3.69
CA GLY A 120 10.06 -0.27 2.92
C GLY A 120 9.31 0.93 2.33
N MET A 121 9.13 1.99 3.11
CA MET A 121 8.54 3.26 2.66
C MET A 121 9.37 3.87 1.50
N CYS A 122 10.70 3.92 1.64
CA CYS A 122 11.60 4.45 0.62
C CYS A 122 11.56 3.61 -0.67
N ILE A 123 11.59 2.28 -0.56
CA ILE A 123 11.51 1.38 -1.73
C ILE A 123 10.15 1.54 -2.43
N PHE A 124 9.06 1.65 -1.67
CA PHE A 124 7.73 1.91 -2.23
C PHE A 124 7.70 3.24 -3.03
N ALA A 125 8.23 4.32 -2.46
CA ALA A 125 8.30 5.62 -3.14
C ALA A 125 9.15 5.55 -4.42
N CYS A 126 10.35 4.97 -4.35
CA CYS A 126 11.25 4.80 -5.49
C CYS A 126 10.61 3.96 -6.61
N PHE A 127 9.94 2.86 -6.24
CA PHE A 127 9.22 2.03 -7.21
C PHE A 127 8.15 2.82 -7.96
N ARG A 128 7.31 3.59 -7.25
CA ARG A 128 6.28 4.42 -7.89
C ARG A 128 6.90 5.48 -8.81
N ILE A 129 7.96 6.16 -8.37
CA ILE A 129 8.66 7.17 -9.19
C ILE A 129 9.17 6.52 -10.47
N GLY A 130 9.88 5.40 -10.35
CA GLY A 130 10.46 4.69 -11.50
C GLY A 130 9.41 4.34 -12.54
N ILE A 131 8.25 3.80 -12.14
CA ILE A 131 7.21 3.42 -13.09
C ILE A 131 6.48 4.65 -13.67
N LEU A 132 6.19 5.68 -12.86
CA LEU A 132 5.52 6.90 -13.33
C LEU A 132 6.38 7.72 -14.31
N THR A 133 7.70 7.75 -14.13
CA THR A 133 8.61 8.46 -15.04
C THR A 133 8.92 7.66 -16.30
N THR A 134 9.06 6.33 -16.20
CA THR A 134 9.47 5.50 -17.35
C THR A 134 8.30 5.04 -18.23
N THR A 135 7.17 4.66 -17.64
CA THR A 135 6.04 4.08 -18.40
C THR A 135 4.94 5.09 -18.75
N LEU A 136 4.76 6.10 -17.90
CA LEU A 136 3.72 7.13 -18.07
C LEU A 136 4.29 8.48 -18.53
N GLY A 137 5.63 8.62 -18.59
CA GLY A 137 6.29 9.83 -19.09
C GLY A 137 5.95 11.10 -18.31
N ILE A 138 5.54 10.97 -17.04
CA ILE A 138 5.20 12.12 -16.20
C ILE A 138 6.48 12.86 -15.83
N HIS A 139 6.44 14.19 -15.90
CA HIS A 139 7.56 15.05 -15.51
C HIS A 139 8.00 14.76 -14.07
N ILE A 140 9.30 14.55 -13.86
CA ILE A 140 9.87 14.02 -12.61
C ILE A 140 9.49 14.83 -11.37
N GLY A 141 9.39 16.16 -11.52
CA GLY A 141 8.98 17.05 -10.42
C GLY A 141 7.55 16.80 -9.91
N LYS A 142 6.61 16.48 -10.81
CA LYS A 142 5.23 16.13 -10.42
C LYS A 142 5.15 14.69 -9.90
N ALA A 143 5.91 13.78 -10.51
CA ALA A 143 5.96 12.39 -10.09
C ALA A 143 6.45 12.25 -8.64
N TRP A 144 7.48 13.00 -8.24
CA TRP A 144 8.00 12.99 -6.87
C TRP A 144 6.93 13.29 -5.82
N ALA A 145 6.18 14.38 -5.98
CA ALA A 145 5.16 14.78 -5.02
C ALA A 145 4.04 13.73 -4.89
N MET A 146 3.58 13.17 -6.01
CA MET A 146 2.52 12.15 -6.02
C MET A 146 3.00 10.82 -5.41
N CYS A 147 4.23 10.40 -5.73
CA CYS A 147 4.76 9.13 -5.28
C CYS A 147 5.08 9.09 -3.79
N PHE A 148 5.53 10.21 -3.21
CA PHE A 148 5.85 10.29 -1.79
C PHE A 148 4.62 10.44 -0.90
N LEU A 149 3.55 11.05 -1.41
CA LEU A 149 2.37 11.38 -0.61
C LEU A 149 1.77 10.16 0.10
N GLN A 150 1.55 9.07 -0.64
CA GLN A 150 0.94 7.85 -0.10
C GLN A 150 1.82 7.12 0.94
N PRO A 151 3.08 6.73 0.63
CA PRO A 151 3.97 6.11 1.61
C PRO A 151 4.14 6.96 2.87
N LEU A 152 4.33 8.27 2.70
CA LEU A 152 4.61 9.17 3.80
C LEU A 152 3.39 9.36 4.71
N ALA A 153 2.20 9.52 4.14
CA ALA A 153 0.97 9.63 4.92
C ALA A 153 0.67 8.34 5.70
N MET A 154 0.87 7.17 5.09
CA MET A 154 0.74 5.88 5.77
C MET A 154 1.77 5.75 6.90
N PHE A 155 3.02 6.15 6.67
CA PHE A 155 4.08 6.13 7.68
C PHE A 155 3.73 7.02 8.88
N PHE A 156 3.16 8.21 8.64
CA PHE A 156 2.68 9.06 9.72
C PHE A 156 1.56 8.40 10.53
N VAL A 157 0.60 7.71 9.94
CA VAL A 157 -0.41 7.00 10.75
C VAL A 157 0.20 5.88 11.60
N LEU A 158 1.21 5.19 11.08
CA LEU A 158 1.89 4.11 11.80
C LEU A 158 2.75 4.62 12.97
N PHE A 159 3.44 5.76 12.83
CA PHE A 159 4.38 6.26 13.84
C PHE A 159 3.89 7.48 14.64
N HIS A 160 3.00 8.31 14.10
CA HIS A 160 2.65 9.60 14.69
C HIS A 160 1.59 9.53 15.79
N LEU A 161 0.87 8.41 15.96
CA LEU A 161 0.02 8.24 17.15
C LEU A 161 0.81 7.96 18.44
N GLN A 162 2.13 7.78 18.37
CA GLN A 162 2.99 7.76 19.56
C GLN A 162 3.18 9.18 20.15
N CYS A 163 3.16 10.22 19.31
CA CYS A 163 3.47 11.60 19.72
C CYS A 163 2.31 12.29 20.45
N GLY A 164 1.07 11.93 20.12
CA GLY A 164 -0.11 12.42 20.84
C GLY A 164 -0.25 11.83 22.24
N LEU A 165 0.01 10.53 22.42
CA LEU A 165 -0.24 9.83 23.68
C LEU A 165 0.92 9.94 24.69
N ASN A 166 2.18 10.03 24.24
CA ASN A 166 3.30 10.29 25.16
C ASN A 166 3.16 11.66 25.84
N TYR A 167 2.61 12.67 25.16
CA TYR A 167 2.31 13.97 25.77
C TYR A 167 1.24 13.91 26.88
N TYR A 168 0.35 12.90 26.85
CA TYR A 168 -0.63 12.69 27.93
C TYR A 168 -0.08 11.79 29.05
N LEU A 169 0.72 10.77 28.74
CA LEU A 169 1.25 9.86 29.75
C LEU A 169 2.43 10.45 30.56
N THR A 170 3.24 11.35 30.00
CA THR A 170 4.28 12.08 30.76
C THR A 170 3.71 13.22 31.62
N LYS A 171 2.40 13.50 31.53
CA LYS A 171 1.75 14.53 32.36
C LYS A 171 1.05 13.96 33.61
N TYR A 172 0.96 12.64 33.72
CA TYR A 172 0.28 11.95 34.83
C TYR A 172 1.16 10.92 35.57
N TYR A 173 2.47 10.87 35.28
CA TYR A 173 3.49 10.20 36.09
C TYR A 173 4.66 11.14 36.35
#